data_AF-A0A399G6V3-F1
#
_entry.id   AF-A0A399G6V3-F1
#
_cell.length_a   1.000
_cell.length_b   1.000
_cell.length_c   1.000
_cell.angle_alpha   90.00
_cell.angle_beta   90.00
_cell.angle_gamma   90.00
#
_symmetry.space_group_name_H-M   'P 1'
#
loop_
_entity.id
_entity.type
_entity.pdbx_description
1 polymer ?
#
loop_
_entity_poly.entity_id
_entity_poly.type
_entity_poly.pdbx_seq_one_letter_code
_entity_poly.pdbx_strand_id
1 'polypeptide(L)'
;MDDALFPLSPVEVAPGAVHVPGWLGPRAQRALVSRCREWARRSGGMRRHRMPRGGTMSVAMLSLGWYWRPYSYSATLPDGRPAAPFPPLLKRLALRALAAAYGEVPDPAPDYDVALVNFYDTDATMGMHQDRDERDDAPVVSLSLGDACVFRFGGTATRSGPRTDVELRGGDLFVFGGPSRLAYHGVPRTLRGTADPAAGLRSGRLNITIRASGLRRG
;
A
#
# COMPACT_ATOMS: atom_id res chain seq x y z
N MET A 1 -26.57 -6.75 -6.97
CA MET A 1 -26.49 -5.64 -7.95
C MET A 1 -25.26 -4.85 -7.56
N ASP A 2 -24.06 -5.13 -8.05
CA ASP A 2 -23.65 -5.59 -9.38
C ASP A 2 -22.87 -6.91 -9.34
N ASP A 3 -23.35 -7.89 -10.10
CA ASP A 3 -22.59 -9.09 -10.47
C ASP A 3 -21.93 -8.75 -11.80
N ALA A 4 -20.70 -8.24 -11.77
CA ALA A 4 -19.97 -7.97 -13.01
C ALA A 4 -19.70 -9.32 -13.69
N LEU A 5 -20.47 -9.59 -14.76
CA LEU A 5 -20.45 -10.81 -15.57
C LEU A 5 -19.10 -11.09 -16.27
N PHE A 6 -18.12 -10.18 -16.15
CA PHE A 6 -16.75 -10.34 -16.63
C PHE A 6 -15.76 -9.74 -15.63
N PRO A 7 -14.58 -10.34 -15.43
CA PRO A 7 -13.52 -9.71 -14.65
C PRO A 7 -13.18 -8.34 -15.25
N LEU A 8 -13.14 -7.30 -14.42
CA LEU A 8 -12.75 -5.97 -14.86
C LEU A 8 -11.28 -5.99 -15.30
N SER A 9 -11.01 -5.51 -16.50
CA SER A 9 -9.66 -5.42 -17.05
C SER A 9 -8.81 -4.39 -16.30
N PRO A 10 -7.47 -4.54 -16.26
CA PRO A 10 -6.56 -3.49 -15.83
C PRO A 10 -6.83 -2.16 -16.54
N VAL A 11 -6.74 -1.05 -15.80
CA VAL A 11 -6.92 0.31 -16.30
C VAL A 11 -5.66 1.11 -16.03
N GLU A 12 -5.05 1.65 -17.08
CA GLU A 12 -3.97 2.62 -16.95
C GLU A 12 -4.55 4.00 -16.58
N VAL A 13 -4.24 4.48 -15.37
CA VAL A 13 -4.74 5.73 -14.80
C VAL A 13 -3.86 6.91 -15.20
N ALA A 14 -2.57 6.65 -15.38
CA ALA A 14 -1.55 7.56 -15.91
C ALA A 14 -0.38 6.72 -16.42
N PRO A 15 0.55 7.25 -17.24
CA PRO A 15 1.70 6.50 -17.71
C PRO A 15 2.47 5.80 -16.58
N GLY A 16 2.47 4.46 -16.60
CA GLY A 16 3.11 3.62 -15.58
C GLY A 16 2.34 3.47 -14.26
N ALA A 17 1.08 3.94 -14.18
CA ALA A 17 0.19 3.78 -13.04
C ALA A 17 -1.08 3.01 -13.43
N VAL A 18 -1.23 1.79 -12.90
CA VAL A 18 -2.26 0.83 -13.32
C VAL A 18 -3.10 0.37 -12.12
N HIS A 19 -4.41 0.45 -12.27
CA HIS A 19 -5.40 -0.15 -11.36
C HIS A 19 -5.84 -1.50 -11.92
N VAL A 20 -5.77 -2.55 -11.11
CA VAL A 20 -6.26 -3.89 -11.44
C VAL A 20 -7.39 -4.24 -10.46
N PRO A 21 -8.66 -4.06 -10.86
CA PRO A 21 -9.79 -4.28 -9.98
C PRO A 21 -9.98 -5.76 -9.64
N GLY A 22 -10.38 -6.07 -8.41
CA GLY A 22 -10.73 -7.43 -8.00
C GLY A 22 -9.58 -8.45 -8.05
N TRP A 23 -8.32 -7.99 -8.08
CA TRP A 23 -7.14 -8.84 -8.26
C TRP A 23 -7.00 -9.93 -7.18
N LEU A 24 -7.36 -9.63 -5.94
CA LEU A 24 -7.43 -10.60 -4.85
C LEU A 24 -8.89 -11.04 -4.61
N GLY A 25 -9.15 -12.32 -4.86
CA GLY A 25 -10.43 -12.93 -4.46
C GLY A 25 -10.62 -12.98 -2.93
N PRO A 26 -11.86 -13.16 -2.43
CA PRO A 26 -12.19 -13.04 -0.99
C PRO A 26 -11.38 -13.95 -0.06
N ARG A 27 -11.05 -15.17 -0.48
CA ARG A 27 -10.21 -16.11 0.29
C ARG A 27 -8.79 -15.58 0.49
N ALA A 28 -8.19 -15.02 -0.57
CA ALA A 28 -6.86 -14.44 -0.51
C ALA A 28 -6.84 -13.18 0.36
N GLN A 29 -7.87 -12.33 0.24
CA GLN A 29 -8.04 -11.17 1.12
C GLN A 29 -8.10 -11.58 2.59
N ARG A 30 -8.94 -12.57 2.94
CA ARG A 30 -9.07 -13.08 4.32
C ARG A 30 -7.76 -13.64 4.86
N ALA A 31 -7.03 -14.40 4.06
CA ALA A 31 -5.72 -14.92 4.42
C ALA A 31 -4.75 -13.76 4.70
N LEU A 32 -4.72 -12.75 3.84
CA LEU A 32 -3.82 -11.60 3.97
C LEU A 32 -4.18 -10.72 5.18
N VAL A 33 -5.46 -10.48 5.45
CA VAL A 33 -5.93 -9.81 6.69
C VAL A 33 -5.46 -10.57 7.93
N SER A 34 -5.54 -11.91 7.91
CA SER A 34 -5.08 -12.75 9.02
C SER A 34 -3.56 -12.63 9.22
N ARG A 35 -2.78 -12.57 8.13
CA ARG A 35 -1.33 -12.31 8.19
C ARG A 35 -1.01 -10.91 8.72
N CYS A 36 -1.73 -9.88 8.31
CA CYS A 36 -1.57 -8.53 8.88
C CYS A 36 -1.76 -8.51 10.40
N ARG A 37 -2.79 -9.20 10.91
CA ARG A 37 -3.02 -9.33 12.36
C ARG A 37 -1.90 -10.10 13.06
N GLU A 38 -1.38 -11.15 12.43
CA GLU A 38 -0.25 -11.94 12.94
C GLU A 38 1.02 -11.09 13.01
N TRP A 39 1.38 -10.38 11.95
CA TRP A 39 2.52 -9.48 11.91
C TRP A 39 2.38 -8.35 12.92
N ALA A 40 1.21 -7.71 13.01
CA ALA A 40 0.97 -6.66 13.98
C ALA A 40 1.17 -7.16 15.42
N ARG A 41 0.61 -8.32 15.78
CA ARG A 41 0.80 -8.91 17.12
C ARG A 41 2.26 -9.16 17.45
N ARG A 42 3.05 -9.71 16.51
CA ARG A 42 4.46 -10.00 16.72
C ARG A 42 5.34 -8.74 16.80
N SER A 43 4.96 -7.68 16.10
CA SER A 43 5.72 -6.42 16.05
C SER A 43 5.34 -5.42 17.15
N GLY A 44 4.48 -5.80 18.09
CA GLY A 44 4.02 -4.93 19.18
C GLY A 44 2.93 -3.93 18.77
N GLY A 45 2.18 -4.24 17.71
CA GLY A 45 1.02 -3.48 17.25
C GLY A 45 1.31 -2.51 16.11
N MET A 46 0.25 -1.83 15.66
CA MET A 46 0.33 -0.72 14.70
C MET A 46 0.46 0.60 15.46
N ARG A 47 1.16 1.58 14.88
CA ARG A 47 1.49 2.85 15.55
C ARG A 47 1.01 4.03 14.71
N ARG A 48 0.52 5.07 15.37
CA ARG A 48 0.32 6.39 14.75
C ARG A 48 1.61 7.19 14.89
N HIS A 49 2.10 7.75 13.80
CA HIS A 49 3.36 8.49 13.80
C HIS A 49 3.11 9.99 14.02
N ARG A 50 3.91 10.62 14.89
CA ARG A 50 3.96 12.08 15.03
C ARG A 50 4.79 12.66 13.90
N MET A 51 4.26 13.65 13.19
CA MET A 51 4.94 14.26 12.06
C MET A 51 5.87 15.39 12.54
N PRO A 52 7.04 15.60 11.92
CA PRO A 52 7.98 16.65 12.33
C PRO A 52 7.41 18.07 12.29
N ARG A 53 6.48 18.33 11.36
CA ARG A 53 5.79 19.63 11.23
C ARG A 53 4.55 19.77 12.14
N GLY A 54 4.39 18.87 13.11
CA GLY A 54 3.24 18.82 14.00
C GLY A 54 2.13 17.89 13.54
N GLY A 55 1.24 17.55 14.47
CA GLY A 55 0.15 16.59 14.25
C GLY A 55 0.58 15.13 14.38
N THR A 56 -0.42 14.26 14.48
CA THR A 56 -0.26 12.80 14.50
C THR A 56 -1.06 12.23 13.34
N MET A 57 -0.47 11.32 12.58
CA MET A 57 -1.20 10.62 11.51
C MET A 57 -2.42 9.91 12.11
N SER A 58 -3.60 10.09 11.52
CA SER A 58 -4.80 9.35 11.91
C SER A 58 -4.71 7.87 11.52
N VAL A 59 -3.93 7.57 10.47
CA VAL A 59 -3.60 6.22 10.02
C VAL A 59 -2.65 5.55 11.02
N ALA A 60 -3.00 4.34 11.45
CA ALA A 60 -2.07 3.48 12.18
C ALA A 60 -1.25 2.66 11.17
N MET A 61 0.06 2.53 11.40
CA MET A 61 0.99 1.88 10.48
C MET A 61 1.77 0.77 11.18
N LEU A 62 1.99 -0.32 10.46
CA LEU A 62 2.98 -1.34 10.76
C LEU A 62 4.01 -1.39 9.62
N SER A 63 5.28 -1.31 9.96
CA SER A 63 6.37 -1.47 8.99
C SER A 63 6.98 -2.88 9.07
N LEU A 64 7.28 -3.46 7.91
CA LEU A 64 7.90 -4.76 7.75
C LEU A 64 9.12 -4.63 6.84
N GLY A 65 10.18 -5.36 7.16
CA GLY A 65 11.48 -5.28 6.49
C GLY A 65 12.34 -4.14 7.03
N TRP A 66 11.85 -2.90 6.91
CA TRP A 66 12.45 -1.72 7.54
C TRP A 66 11.41 -0.97 8.36
N TYR A 67 11.83 -0.37 9.48
CA TYR A 67 10.98 0.52 10.25
C TYR A 67 10.92 1.88 9.57
N TRP A 68 9.73 2.30 9.16
CA TRP A 68 9.54 3.65 8.65
C TRP A 68 9.36 4.62 9.81
N ARG A 69 10.10 5.72 9.76
CA ARG A 69 9.85 6.92 10.54
C ARG A 69 9.74 8.07 9.55
N PRO A 70 9.14 9.22 9.93
CA PRO A 70 8.97 10.32 8.99
C PRO A 70 10.25 10.62 8.20
N TYR A 71 10.17 10.42 6.88
CA TYR A 71 11.22 10.69 5.89
C TYR A 71 12.45 9.79 5.91
N SER A 72 12.43 8.62 6.59
CA SER A 72 13.55 7.67 6.54
C SER A 72 13.17 6.26 6.99
N TYR A 73 13.98 5.29 6.55
CA TYR A 73 13.95 3.92 7.04
C TYR A 73 15.02 3.65 8.09
N SER A 74 14.74 2.72 9.00
CA SER A 74 15.63 2.28 10.08
C SER A 74 15.58 0.76 10.22
N ALA A 75 16.72 0.15 10.57
CA ALA A 75 16.81 -1.27 10.86
C ALA A 75 16.18 -1.63 12.23
N THR A 76 15.93 -0.63 13.08
CA THR A 76 15.40 -0.78 14.44
C THR A 76 14.23 0.17 14.71
N LEU A 77 13.38 -0.24 15.66
CA LEU A 77 12.29 0.54 16.25
C LEU A 77 12.86 1.62 17.20
N PRO A 78 12.05 2.61 17.62
CA PRO A 78 12.48 3.65 18.56
C PRO A 78 12.91 3.11 19.94
N ASP A 79 12.42 1.93 20.33
CA ASP A 79 12.79 1.24 21.57
C ASP A 79 14.02 0.33 21.43
N GLY A 80 14.73 0.41 20.28
CA GLY A 80 15.97 -0.33 20.02
C GLY A 80 15.76 -1.75 19.48
N ARG A 81 14.54 -2.30 19.51
CA ARG A 81 14.28 -3.64 18.95
C ARG A 81 14.46 -3.65 17.43
N PRO A 82 14.84 -4.77 16.81
CA PRO A 82 14.95 -4.87 15.37
C PRO A 82 13.59 -4.69 14.67
N ALA A 83 13.58 -4.05 13.51
CA ALA A 83 12.43 -4.03 12.62
C ALA A 83 12.02 -5.45 12.25
N ALA A 84 10.70 -5.70 12.18
CA ALA A 84 10.18 -6.99 11.78
C ALA A 84 10.71 -7.39 10.40
N PRO A 85 11.01 -8.68 10.16
CA PRO A 85 11.54 -9.12 8.87
C PRO A 85 10.54 -8.89 7.74
N PHE A 86 11.05 -8.70 6.53
CA PHE A 86 10.20 -8.61 5.34
C PHE A 86 9.63 -10.00 5.01
N PRO A 87 8.29 -10.16 4.92
CA PRO A 87 7.71 -11.48 4.63
C PRO A 87 7.97 -11.92 3.18
N PRO A 88 8.51 -13.13 2.93
CA PRO A 88 8.69 -13.66 1.57
C PRO A 88 7.39 -13.74 0.76
N LEU A 89 6.24 -13.86 1.45
CA LEU A 89 4.91 -13.79 0.84
C LEU A 89 4.69 -12.45 0.12
N LEU A 90 5.10 -11.33 0.73
CA LEU A 90 4.90 -10.01 0.14
C LEU A 90 5.82 -9.80 -1.07
N LYS A 91 7.05 -10.33 -1.05
CA LYS A 91 7.93 -10.35 -2.25
C LYS A 91 7.23 -11.03 -3.43
N ARG A 92 6.71 -12.25 -3.22
CA ARG A 92 6.02 -13.00 -4.27
C ARG A 92 4.74 -12.30 -4.76
N LEU A 93 3.98 -11.69 -3.86
CA LEU A 93 2.79 -10.92 -4.23
C LEU A 93 3.15 -9.68 -5.06
N ALA A 94 4.22 -8.96 -4.70
CA ALA A 94 4.67 -7.80 -5.46
C ALA A 94 5.08 -8.17 -6.89
N LEU A 95 5.87 -9.25 -7.07
CA LEU A 95 6.24 -9.69 -8.41
C LEU A 95 5.02 -10.12 -9.24
N ARG A 96 4.06 -10.84 -8.65
CA ARG A 96 2.79 -11.17 -9.33
C ARG A 96 1.96 -9.93 -9.66
N ALA A 97 2.02 -8.90 -8.82
CA ALA A 97 1.34 -7.63 -9.07
C ALA A 97 1.96 -6.88 -10.24
N LEU A 98 3.29 -6.87 -10.38
CA LEU A 98 3.96 -6.31 -11.56
C LEU A 98 3.52 -7.02 -12.83
N ALA A 99 3.54 -8.35 -12.84
CA ALA A 99 3.07 -9.13 -13.99
C ALA A 99 1.59 -8.84 -14.34
N ALA A 100 0.73 -8.63 -13.34
CA ALA A 100 -0.68 -8.31 -13.58
C ALA A 100 -0.91 -6.88 -14.08
N ALA A 101 -0.09 -5.92 -13.64
CA ALA A 101 -0.24 -4.52 -13.98
C ALA A 101 0.46 -4.15 -15.30
N TYR A 102 1.63 -4.72 -15.55
CA TYR A 102 2.49 -4.37 -16.68
C TYR A 102 2.64 -5.50 -17.71
N GLY A 103 2.04 -6.68 -17.46
CA GLY A 103 2.16 -7.84 -18.33
C GLY A 103 3.45 -8.64 -18.13
N GLU A 104 4.44 -8.09 -17.42
CA GLU A 104 5.74 -8.71 -17.16
C GLU A 104 6.31 -8.32 -15.79
N VAL A 105 7.33 -9.05 -15.37
CA VAL A 105 8.17 -8.68 -14.23
C VAL A 105 9.49 -8.14 -14.81
N PRO A 106 9.97 -6.96 -14.38
CA PRO A 106 11.27 -6.46 -14.82
C PRO A 106 12.38 -7.48 -14.56
N ASP A 107 13.39 -7.51 -15.43
CA ASP A 107 14.60 -8.31 -15.27
C ASP A 107 15.83 -7.38 -15.25
N PRO A 108 16.56 -7.27 -14.12
CA PRO A 108 16.38 -8.02 -12.87
C PRO A 108 15.10 -7.63 -12.12
N ALA A 109 14.51 -8.62 -11.44
CA ALA A 109 13.33 -8.40 -10.60
C ALA A 109 13.65 -7.47 -9.43
N PRO A 110 12.76 -6.49 -9.11
CA PRO A 110 12.99 -5.60 -7.99
C PRO A 110 13.15 -6.33 -6.66
N ASP A 111 14.12 -5.90 -5.85
CA ASP A 111 14.35 -6.46 -4.51
C ASP A 111 13.45 -5.79 -3.47
N TYR A 112 12.16 -6.12 -3.54
CA TYR A 112 11.18 -5.67 -2.54
C TYR A 112 11.58 -6.15 -1.14
N ASP A 113 11.76 -5.18 -0.24
CA ASP A 113 12.25 -5.39 1.12
C ASP A 113 11.55 -4.48 2.16
N VAL A 114 10.58 -3.66 1.74
CA VAL A 114 9.75 -2.84 2.62
C VAL A 114 8.28 -3.12 2.37
N ALA A 115 7.51 -3.29 3.44
CA ALA A 115 6.07 -3.17 3.38
C ALA A 115 5.51 -2.29 4.50
N LEU A 116 4.66 -1.33 4.15
CA LEU A 116 3.90 -0.51 5.07
C LEU A 116 2.45 -0.97 5.06
N VAL A 117 2.01 -1.55 6.18
CA VAL A 117 0.62 -1.93 6.40
C VAL A 117 -0.08 -0.77 7.11
N ASN A 118 -0.95 -0.08 6.39
CA ASN A 118 -1.71 1.07 6.86
C ASN A 118 -3.13 0.63 7.21
N PHE A 119 -3.58 0.94 8.43
CA PHE A 119 -4.97 0.77 8.87
C PHE A 119 -5.64 2.13 8.98
N TYR A 120 -6.76 2.25 8.27
CA TYR A 120 -7.64 3.40 8.27
C TYR A 120 -8.92 3.01 9.02
N ASP A 121 -9.19 3.70 10.12
CA ASP A 121 -10.52 3.72 10.69
C ASP A 121 -11.45 4.63 9.84
N THR A 122 -12.64 4.93 10.35
CA THR A 122 -13.67 5.67 9.60
C THR A 122 -13.25 7.09 9.24
N ASP A 123 -12.45 7.75 10.09
CA ASP A 123 -12.07 9.16 9.91
C ASP A 123 -10.61 9.33 9.46
N ALA A 124 -9.86 8.23 9.38
CA ALA A 124 -8.47 8.23 8.95
C ALA A 124 -8.33 8.62 7.49
N THR A 125 -7.40 9.54 7.23
CA THR A 125 -7.07 10.05 5.90
C THR A 125 -5.57 10.12 5.74
N MET A 126 -5.13 10.16 4.49
CA MET A 126 -3.73 10.37 4.15
C MET A 126 -3.66 11.48 3.12
N GLY A 127 -3.10 12.63 3.50
CA GLY A 127 -2.91 13.74 2.59
C GLY A 127 -2.00 13.37 1.41
N MET A 128 -2.02 14.19 0.36
CA MET A 128 -1.13 14.00 -0.79
C MET A 128 0.32 13.85 -0.31
N HIS A 129 1.07 12.88 -0.81
CA HIS A 129 2.47 12.67 -0.49
C HIS A 129 3.14 11.90 -1.63
N GLN A 130 4.46 11.76 -1.55
CA GLN A 130 5.23 10.92 -2.45
C GLN A 130 5.97 9.88 -1.62
N ASP A 131 6.14 8.71 -2.22
CA ASP A 131 6.99 7.65 -1.71
C ASP A 131 8.41 7.89 -2.23
N ARG A 132 9.16 8.74 -1.52
CA ARG A 132 10.49 9.22 -1.92
C ARG A 132 11.60 8.90 -0.92
N ASP A 133 11.29 8.05 0.05
CA ASP A 133 12.24 7.68 1.13
C ASP A 133 13.14 6.50 0.71
N GLU A 134 12.83 5.87 -0.44
CA GLU A 134 13.61 4.79 -1.04
C GLU A 134 14.73 5.33 -1.94
N ARG A 135 15.82 4.56 -2.08
CA ARG A 135 16.90 4.82 -3.05
C ARG A 135 16.66 4.16 -4.41
N ASP A 136 15.74 3.21 -4.45
CA ASP A 136 15.39 2.42 -5.63
C ASP A 136 14.10 2.98 -6.26
N ASP A 137 14.08 3.03 -7.59
CA ASP A 137 12.97 3.55 -8.39
C ASP A 137 11.97 2.47 -8.84
N ALA A 138 12.11 1.23 -8.33
CA ALA A 138 11.19 0.14 -8.56
C ALA A 138 9.73 0.54 -8.27
N PRO A 139 8.76 0.04 -9.06
CA PRO A 139 7.35 0.39 -8.90
C PRO A 139 6.83 0.14 -7.48
N VAL A 140 5.98 1.03 -7.00
CA VAL A 140 5.25 0.84 -5.75
C VAL A 140 4.04 -0.04 -6.02
N VAL A 141 3.90 -1.12 -5.24
CA VAL A 141 2.74 -2.02 -5.27
C VAL A 141 1.84 -1.73 -4.09
N SER A 142 0.56 -1.45 -4.33
CA SER A 142 -0.43 -1.13 -3.30
C SER A 142 -1.63 -2.09 -3.36
N LEU A 143 -1.89 -2.81 -2.28
CA LEU A 143 -3.01 -3.75 -2.15
C LEU A 143 -4.07 -3.19 -1.20
N SER A 144 -5.32 -3.14 -1.65
CA SER A 144 -6.46 -2.67 -0.85
C SER A 144 -7.26 -3.84 -0.26
N LEU A 145 -7.66 -3.72 1.01
CA LEU A 145 -8.43 -4.73 1.76
C LEU A 145 -9.48 -4.04 2.63
N GLY A 146 -10.68 -4.62 2.71
CA GLY A 146 -11.78 -4.07 3.53
C GLY A 146 -12.53 -2.93 2.84
N ASP A 147 -12.84 -1.89 3.61
CA ASP A 147 -13.64 -0.76 3.10
C ASP A 147 -12.94 -0.09 1.92
N ALA A 148 -13.72 0.26 0.90
CA ALA A 148 -13.26 1.01 -0.25
C ALA A 148 -12.75 2.40 0.15
N CYS A 149 -11.97 3.03 -0.71
CA CYS A 149 -11.55 4.42 -0.51
C CYS A 149 -11.55 5.20 -1.82
N VAL A 150 -11.63 6.53 -1.69
CA VAL A 150 -11.19 7.41 -2.77
C VAL A 150 -9.66 7.50 -2.68
N PHE A 151 -8.97 6.97 -3.68
CA PHE A 151 -7.55 7.13 -3.87
C PHE A 151 -7.30 8.25 -4.87
N ARG A 152 -6.63 9.30 -4.41
CA ARG A 152 -6.36 10.49 -5.21
C ARG A 152 -4.95 10.40 -5.77
N PHE A 153 -4.82 10.36 -7.09
CA PHE A 153 -3.55 10.22 -7.79
C PHE A 153 -3.27 11.48 -8.62
N GLY A 154 -2.11 12.09 -8.48
CA GLY A 154 -1.71 13.30 -9.19
C GLY A 154 -0.41 13.13 -9.96
N GLY A 155 0.09 14.22 -10.53
CA GLY A 155 1.38 14.22 -11.22
C GLY A 155 2.60 14.16 -10.28
N THR A 156 3.80 14.22 -10.85
CA THR A 156 5.07 14.17 -10.10
C THR A 156 5.62 15.56 -9.74
N ALA A 157 5.23 16.60 -10.48
CA ALA A 157 5.80 17.94 -10.37
C ALA A 157 5.34 18.69 -9.12
N THR A 158 4.03 18.74 -8.85
CA THR A 158 3.47 19.56 -7.76
C THR A 158 2.39 18.83 -6.97
N ARG A 159 2.34 19.12 -5.67
CA ARG A 159 1.34 18.57 -4.74
C ARG A 159 -0.09 19.03 -5.07
N SER A 160 -0.25 20.21 -5.67
CA SER A 160 -1.52 20.88 -5.96
C SER A 160 -1.96 20.78 -7.42
N GLY A 161 -1.21 20.07 -8.28
CA GLY A 161 -1.55 19.90 -9.69
C GLY A 161 -2.80 19.05 -9.94
N PRO A 162 -3.15 18.82 -11.22
CA PRO A 162 -4.27 17.98 -11.64
C PRO A 162 -4.21 16.56 -11.03
N ARG A 163 -5.38 15.98 -10.79
CA ARG A 163 -5.53 14.70 -10.08
C ARG A 163 -6.69 13.89 -10.64
N THR A 164 -6.52 12.58 -10.58
CA THR A 164 -7.54 11.58 -10.86
C THR A 164 -7.90 10.89 -9.56
N ASP A 165 -9.20 10.86 -9.23
CA ASP A 165 -9.71 10.08 -8.11
C ASP A 165 -10.13 8.71 -8.63
N VAL A 166 -9.61 7.65 -8.01
CA VAL A 166 -9.90 6.25 -8.30
C VAL A 166 -10.55 5.63 -7.07
N GLU A 167 -11.69 4.97 -7.24
CA GLU A 167 -12.25 4.18 -6.14
C GLU A 167 -11.51 2.84 -6.05
N LEU A 168 -10.79 2.61 -4.96
CA LEU A 168 -10.14 1.33 -4.70
C LEU A 168 -10.98 0.53 -3.71
N ARG A 169 -11.44 -0.64 -4.14
CA ARG A 169 -12.24 -1.59 -3.35
C ARG A 169 -11.37 -2.66 -2.69
N GLY A 170 -11.95 -3.37 -1.71
CA GLY A 170 -11.31 -4.53 -1.11
C GLY A 170 -11.00 -5.61 -2.15
N GLY A 171 -9.72 -5.89 -2.36
CA GLY A 171 -9.22 -6.83 -3.35
C GLY A 171 -8.48 -6.17 -4.52
N ASP A 172 -8.60 -4.86 -4.66
CA ASP A 172 -7.95 -4.13 -5.75
C ASP A 172 -6.44 -4.02 -5.56
N LEU A 173 -5.74 -4.05 -6.69
CA LEU A 173 -4.32 -3.77 -6.81
C LEU A 173 -4.13 -2.43 -7.52
N PHE A 174 -3.19 -1.63 -7.05
CA PHE A 174 -2.73 -0.43 -7.75
C PHE A 174 -1.19 -0.44 -7.79
N VAL A 175 -0.60 -0.33 -8.98
CA VAL A 175 0.85 -0.30 -9.16
C VAL A 175 1.24 1.00 -9.84
N PHE A 176 2.25 1.71 -9.33
CA PHE A 176 2.78 2.90 -10.00
C PHE A 176 4.31 2.92 -9.98
N GLY A 177 4.89 3.10 -11.15
CA GLY A 177 6.33 3.08 -11.41
C GLY A 177 6.69 3.96 -12.60
N GLY A 178 7.94 3.88 -13.07
CA GLY A 178 8.42 4.64 -14.22
C GLY A 178 8.09 6.14 -14.11
N PRO A 179 7.42 6.75 -15.11
CA PRO A 179 7.04 8.17 -15.08
C PRO A 179 6.19 8.57 -13.86
N SER A 180 5.46 7.62 -13.28
CA SER A 180 4.56 7.83 -12.15
C SER A 180 5.17 7.38 -10.81
N ARG A 181 6.42 6.89 -10.76
CA ARG A 181 7.05 6.36 -9.53
C ARG A 181 7.03 7.35 -8.36
N LEU A 182 7.17 8.64 -8.68
CA LEU A 182 7.13 9.74 -7.72
C LEU A 182 5.82 10.55 -7.84
N ALA A 183 4.71 9.93 -8.22
CA ALA A 183 3.42 10.62 -8.27
C ALA A 183 2.96 11.04 -6.87
N TYR A 184 2.45 12.27 -6.75
CA TYR A 184 1.74 12.67 -5.53
C TYR A 184 0.45 11.87 -5.42
N HIS A 185 0.22 11.23 -4.28
CA HIS A 185 -1.01 10.46 -4.06
C HIS A 185 -1.48 10.50 -2.62
N GLY A 186 -2.72 10.12 -2.37
CA GLY A 186 -3.30 10.12 -1.03
C GLY A 186 -4.66 9.44 -0.94
N VAL A 187 -5.18 9.37 0.27
CA VAL A 187 -6.50 8.81 0.59
C VAL A 187 -7.31 9.89 1.30
N PRO A 188 -8.06 10.74 0.58
CA PRO A 188 -8.88 11.78 1.18
C PRO A 188 -10.03 11.25 2.05
N ARG A 189 -10.56 10.05 1.76
CA ARG A 189 -11.62 9.41 2.57
C ARG A 189 -11.72 7.90 2.34
N THR A 190 -12.18 7.18 3.35
CA THR A 190 -12.68 5.80 3.25
C THR A 190 -14.19 5.78 3.06
N LEU A 191 -14.74 4.70 2.51
CA LEU A 191 -16.16 4.49 2.26
C LEU A 191 -16.66 3.39 3.21
N ARG A 192 -17.19 3.80 4.37
CA ARG A 192 -17.59 2.89 5.43
C ARG A 192 -18.66 1.89 4.97
N GLY A 193 -18.52 0.63 5.40
CA GLY A 193 -19.53 -0.40 5.23
C GLY A 193 -19.57 -0.99 3.82
N THR A 194 -18.49 -0.82 3.07
CA THR A 194 -18.34 -1.37 1.71
C THR A 194 -17.52 -2.66 1.70
N ALA A 195 -16.84 -2.98 2.80
CA ALA A 195 -16.12 -4.25 2.95
C ALA A 195 -17.05 -5.46 2.87
N ASP A 196 -16.65 -6.49 2.12
CA ASP A 196 -17.21 -7.83 2.25
C ASP A 196 -16.76 -8.44 3.59
N PRO A 197 -17.66 -8.74 4.54
CA PRO A 197 -17.29 -9.39 5.80
C PRO A 197 -16.60 -10.74 5.59
N ALA A 198 -16.87 -11.42 4.48
CA ALA A 198 -16.21 -12.67 4.12
C ALA A 198 -14.74 -12.50 3.66
N ALA A 199 -14.29 -11.27 3.40
CA ALA A 199 -12.89 -10.94 3.16
C ALA A 199 -12.09 -10.75 4.47
N GLY A 200 -12.71 -10.90 5.64
CA GLY A 200 -12.03 -11.05 6.93
C GLY A 200 -11.79 -9.76 7.72
N LEU A 201 -12.07 -8.59 7.15
CA LEU A 201 -12.08 -7.31 7.85
C LEU A 201 -13.52 -6.82 8.00
N ARG A 202 -14.02 -6.72 9.24
CA ARG A 202 -15.42 -6.34 9.52
C ARG A 202 -15.69 -4.84 9.40
N SER A 203 -14.65 -4.01 9.53
CA SER A 203 -14.74 -2.56 9.52
C SER A 203 -13.38 -1.94 9.25
N GLY A 204 -13.36 -0.80 8.57
CA GLY A 204 -12.14 -0.06 8.24
C GLY A 204 -11.46 -0.64 7.01
N ARG A 205 -10.32 -0.03 6.68
CA ARG A 205 -9.52 -0.37 5.50
C ARG A 205 -8.10 -0.72 5.89
N LEU A 206 -7.57 -1.77 5.30
CA LEU A 206 -6.15 -2.08 5.30
C LEU A 206 -5.57 -1.81 3.91
N ASN A 207 -4.35 -1.30 3.91
CA ASN A 207 -3.55 -1.11 2.71
C ASN A 207 -2.15 -1.65 2.94
N ILE A 208 -1.66 -2.49 2.04
CA ILE A 208 -0.26 -2.94 2.08
C ILE A 208 0.47 -2.29 0.92
N THR A 209 1.38 -1.37 1.21
CA THR A 209 2.26 -0.77 0.21
C THR A 209 3.61 -1.48 0.27
N ILE A 210 4.05 -2.08 -0.83
CA ILE A 210 5.29 -2.86 -0.95
C ILE A 210 6.26 -2.08 -1.85
N ARG A 211 7.51 -1.94 -1.39
CA ARG A 211 8.54 -1.09 -2.01
C ARG A 211 9.91 -1.76 -1.94
N ALA A 212 10.77 -1.46 -2.91
CA ALA A 212 12.20 -1.77 -2.83
C ALA A 212 12.90 -0.54 -2.26
N SER A 213 13.65 -0.70 -1.18
CA SER A 213 14.29 0.42 -0.50
C SER A 213 15.62 0.83 -1.14
N GLY A 214 16.33 -0.11 -1.78
CA GLY A 214 17.71 0.07 -2.22
C GLY A 214 18.71 0.22 -1.07
N LEU A 215 18.31 -0.10 0.17
CA LEU A 215 19.16 -0.03 1.35
C LEU A 215 19.84 -1.37 1.62
N ARG A 216 20.99 -1.33 2.30
CA ARG A 216 21.69 -2.52 2.79
C ARG A 216 21.72 -2.48 4.30
N ARG A 217 21.51 -3.63 4.94
CA ARG A 217 21.85 -3.80 6.36
C ARG A 217 23.38 -3.89 6.43
N GLY A 218 23.98 -2.95 7.16
CA GLY A 218 25.41 -2.96 7.44
C GLY A 218 25.80 -4.12 8.35
#